data_AF-A0A0F9L6T7-F1
#
_entry.id   AF-A0A0F9L6T7-F1
#
_cell.length_a   1.000
_cell.length_b   1.000
_cell.length_c   1.000
_cell.angle_alpha   90.00
_cell.angle_beta   90.00
_cell.angle_gamma   90.00
#
_symmetry.space_group_name_H-M   'P 1'
#
loop_
_entity.id
_entity.type
_entity.pdbx_description
1 polymer ?
#
loop_
_entity_poly.entity_id
_entity_poly.type
_entity_poly.pdbx_seq_one_letter_code
_entity_poly.pdbx_strand_id
1 'polypeptide(L)'
;MKREAIAVFNPSNELERAIQEASKNFLGNWLSMYQCKLMAKAISSLKYLDEEWVDDANLLLHRVNYFFKDQFTEDHSEMIFVTHLLFLRDILENKEINSYIHSPVVFLSSMLANYFFREYPIHILIDVDILRSENPKVKFFDIGGCIIVDGEDVIVDSSIKSIDCKENKSMKMEVDPAEISNMQFQMKAAASLVDKGVFKIDEHERALLPDTDVWDKERRTQATIYMVQPGETGEVGVKYSDGFELTIPKNFFDSRFLVI
;
A
#
# COMPACT_ATOMS: atom_id res chain seq x y z
N MET A 1 -22.10 -38.66 -19.72
CA MET A 1 -20.91 -37.84 -19.35
C MET A 1 -21.16 -36.41 -19.75
N LYS A 2 -21.45 -35.51 -18.78
CA LYS A 2 -21.47 -34.07 -19.05
C LYS A 2 -20.03 -33.63 -19.29
N ARG A 3 -19.73 -33.09 -20.47
CA ARG A 3 -18.48 -32.38 -20.72
C ARG A 3 -18.60 -31.03 -20.02
N GLU A 4 -18.03 -30.91 -18.83
CA GLU A 4 -17.83 -29.60 -18.22
C GLU A 4 -16.79 -28.87 -19.07
N ALA A 5 -17.23 -27.78 -19.71
CA ALA A 5 -16.34 -26.86 -20.38
C ALA A 5 -15.47 -26.21 -19.29
N ILE A 6 -14.23 -26.69 -19.16
CA ILE A 6 -13.21 -26.02 -18.33
C ILE A 6 -12.95 -24.70 -19.04
N ALA A 7 -13.47 -23.60 -18.49
CA ALA A 7 -13.14 -22.28 -18.96
C ALA A 7 -11.63 -22.08 -18.79
N VAL A 8 -10.89 -22.23 -19.89
CA VAL A 8 -9.47 -21.91 -19.92
C VAL A 8 -9.40 -20.39 -19.85
N PHE A 9 -9.12 -19.87 -18.68
CA PHE A 9 -8.81 -18.45 -18.52
C PHE A 9 -7.59 -18.11 -19.39
N ASN A 10 -7.72 -17.08 -20.22
CA ASN A 10 -6.62 -16.55 -21.03
C ASN A 10 -5.94 -15.42 -20.24
N PRO A 11 -4.73 -15.64 -19.68
CA PRO A 11 -4.04 -14.64 -18.88
C PRO A 11 -3.79 -13.36 -19.67
N SER A 12 -3.95 -12.21 -19.01
CA SER A 12 -3.73 -10.91 -19.64
C SER A 12 -2.28 -10.41 -19.56
N ASN A 13 -1.48 -11.00 -18.67
CA ASN A 13 -0.05 -10.72 -18.50
C ASN A 13 0.70 -11.98 -18.03
N GLU A 14 2.03 -11.88 -17.96
CA GLU A 14 2.90 -13.02 -17.63
C GLU A 14 2.80 -13.46 -16.16
N LEU A 15 2.50 -12.54 -15.24
CA LEU A 15 2.27 -12.85 -13.83
C LEU A 15 1.00 -13.69 -13.66
N GLU A 16 -0.10 -13.30 -14.30
CA GLU A 16 -1.34 -14.08 -14.32
C GLU A 16 -1.13 -15.46 -14.94
N ARG A 17 -0.30 -15.58 -15.98
CA ARG A 17 0.06 -16.86 -16.59
C ARG A 17 0.82 -17.74 -15.59
N ALA A 18 1.85 -17.19 -14.94
CA ALA A 18 2.62 -17.89 -13.92
C ALA A 18 1.76 -18.34 -12.73
N ILE A 19 0.81 -17.51 -12.29
CA ILE A 19 -0.16 -17.84 -11.22
C ILE A 19 -1.07 -19.01 -11.62
N GLN A 20 -1.60 -18.99 -12.84
CA GLN A 20 -2.46 -20.06 -13.32
C GLN A 20 -1.70 -21.38 -13.47
N GLU A 21 -0.48 -21.33 -14.00
CA GLU A 21 0.40 -22.51 -14.09
C GLU A 21 0.77 -23.06 -12.71
N ALA A 22 1.16 -22.20 -11.76
CA ALA A 22 1.46 -22.61 -10.39
C ALA A 22 0.23 -23.22 -9.69
N SER A 23 -0.93 -22.55 -9.76
CA SER A 23 -2.19 -23.09 -9.24
C SER A 23 -2.50 -24.45 -9.84
N LYS A 24 -2.35 -24.61 -11.15
CA LYS A 24 -2.63 -25.89 -11.81
C LYS A 24 -1.67 -26.98 -11.36
N ASN A 25 -0.39 -26.65 -11.16
CA ASN A 25 0.65 -27.59 -10.76
C ASN A 25 0.51 -28.04 -9.30
N PHE A 26 0.19 -27.14 -8.38
CA PHE A 26 0.18 -27.43 -6.94
C PHE A 26 -1.23 -27.71 -6.39
N LEU A 27 -2.25 -26.95 -6.81
CA LEU A 27 -3.63 -27.12 -6.35
C LEU A 27 -4.44 -28.07 -7.26
N GLY A 28 -3.86 -28.50 -8.37
CA GLY A 28 -4.51 -29.37 -9.36
C GLY A 28 -5.62 -28.69 -10.18
N ASN A 29 -5.95 -27.42 -9.89
CA ASN A 29 -7.06 -26.66 -10.46
C ASN A 29 -6.62 -25.28 -10.94
N TRP A 30 -7.37 -24.74 -11.90
CA TRP A 30 -7.22 -23.36 -12.34
C TRP A 30 -7.96 -22.42 -11.40
N LEU A 31 -7.39 -21.25 -11.12
CA LEU A 31 -8.10 -20.21 -10.38
C LEU A 31 -9.18 -19.58 -11.26
N SER A 32 -10.26 -19.13 -10.65
CA SER A 32 -11.22 -18.26 -11.35
C SER A 32 -10.52 -16.98 -11.83
N MET A 33 -11.05 -16.36 -12.90
CA MET A 33 -10.53 -15.10 -13.43
C MET A 33 -10.35 -14.03 -12.34
N TYR A 34 -11.34 -13.92 -11.45
CA TYR A 34 -11.30 -12.96 -10.34
C TYR A 34 -10.18 -13.31 -9.35
N GLN A 35 -10.08 -14.55 -8.90
CA GLN A 35 -9.03 -14.99 -7.96
C GLN A 35 -7.62 -14.84 -8.53
N CYS A 36 -7.44 -15.14 -9.83
CA CYS A 36 -6.15 -14.96 -10.49
C CYS A 36 -5.72 -13.49 -10.52
N LYS A 37 -6.63 -12.59 -10.92
CA LYS A 37 -6.38 -11.14 -10.90
C LYS A 37 -6.13 -10.61 -9.50
N LEU A 38 -6.90 -11.09 -8.52
CA LEU A 38 -6.74 -10.71 -7.13
C LEU A 38 -5.38 -11.15 -6.58
N MET A 39 -4.96 -12.38 -6.88
CA MET A 39 -3.64 -12.88 -6.51
C MET A 39 -2.52 -12.08 -7.18
N ALA A 40 -2.66 -11.73 -8.46
CA ALA A 40 -1.69 -10.89 -9.16
C ALA A 40 -1.57 -9.51 -8.51
N LYS A 41 -2.70 -8.89 -8.16
CA LYS A 41 -2.75 -7.62 -7.42
C LYS A 41 -2.09 -7.75 -6.04
N ALA A 42 -2.36 -8.84 -5.32
CA ALA A 42 -1.79 -9.11 -4.00
C ALA A 42 -0.27 -9.31 -4.05
N ILE A 43 0.26 -10.09 -4.99
CA ILE A 43 1.71 -10.25 -5.16
C ILE A 43 2.34 -8.90 -5.48
N SER A 44 1.73 -8.11 -6.37
CA SER A 44 2.24 -6.80 -6.77
C SER A 44 2.18 -5.76 -5.63
N SER A 45 1.22 -5.89 -4.71
CA SER A 45 1.07 -4.95 -3.58
C SER A 45 2.06 -5.19 -2.44
N LEU A 46 2.71 -6.35 -2.41
CA LEU A 46 3.75 -6.67 -1.44
C LEU A 46 5.07 -5.98 -1.87
N LYS A 47 5.16 -4.67 -1.59
CA LYS A 47 6.17 -3.68 -2.02
C LYS A 47 7.67 -3.95 -1.69
N TYR A 48 8.10 -5.19 -1.52
CA TYR A 48 9.52 -5.59 -1.42
C TYR A 48 10.04 -6.28 -2.68
N LEU A 49 9.13 -6.64 -3.57
CA LEU A 49 9.48 -7.22 -4.85
C LEU A 49 9.84 -6.00 -5.71
N ASP A 50 11.13 -5.64 -5.74
CA ASP A 50 11.67 -4.60 -6.63
C ASP A 50 11.07 -4.77 -8.04
N GLU A 51 11.01 -3.71 -8.85
CA GLU A 51 10.48 -3.79 -10.23
C GLU A 51 11.08 -5.01 -10.99
N GLU A 52 12.36 -5.33 -10.75
CA GLU A 52 13.05 -6.53 -11.27
C GLU A 52 12.46 -7.90 -10.85
N TRP A 53 11.76 -7.98 -9.72
CA TRP A 53 11.16 -9.24 -9.25
C TRP A 53 9.95 -9.64 -10.09
N VAL A 54 9.12 -8.67 -10.48
CA VAL A 54 7.94 -8.91 -11.31
C VAL A 54 8.29 -8.86 -12.81
N ASP A 55 9.32 -8.11 -13.18
CA ASP A 55 9.66 -7.85 -14.59
C ASP A 55 10.50 -8.97 -15.27
N ASP A 56 11.21 -9.82 -14.51
CA ASP A 56 11.90 -10.97 -15.11
C ASP A 56 10.95 -12.16 -15.32
N ALA A 57 10.34 -12.17 -16.50
CA ALA A 57 9.46 -13.20 -17.02
C ALA A 57 9.98 -14.64 -16.84
N ASN A 58 11.30 -14.84 -16.94
CA ASN A 58 11.91 -16.17 -16.90
C ASN A 58 11.95 -16.74 -15.48
N LEU A 59 12.03 -15.88 -14.47
CA LEU A 59 12.06 -16.27 -13.06
C LEU A 59 10.67 -16.23 -12.42
N LEU A 60 9.71 -15.58 -13.07
CA LEU A 60 8.38 -15.32 -12.53
C LEU A 60 7.63 -16.59 -12.13
N LEU A 61 7.65 -17.65 -12.96
CA LEU A 61 7.02 -18.93 -12.60
C LEU A 61 7.68 -19.57 -11.37
N HIS A 62 9.02 -19.60 -11.32
CA HIS A 62 9.75 -20.14 -10.17
C HIS A 62 9.43 -19.38 -8.88
N ARG A 63 9.33 -18.05 -8.99
CA ARG A 63 8.99 -17.13 -7.91
C ARG A 63 7.54 -17.30 -7.43
N VAL A 64 6.58 -17.42 -8.35
CA VAL A 64 5.17 -17.64 -8.02
C VAL A 64 4.95 -19.01 -7.38
N ASN A 65 5.69 -20.05 -7.78
CA ASN A 65 5.57 -21.38 -7.19
C ASN A 65 5.73 -21.38 -5.65
N TYR A 66 6.54 -20.48 -5.08
CA TYR A 66 6.67 -20.38 -3.62
C TYR A 66 5.34 -20.10 -2.93
N PHE A 67 4.45 -19.32 -3.54
CA PHE A 67 3.13 -19.00 -2.98
C PHE A 67 2.16 -20.19 -2.99
N PHE A 68 2.45 -21.26 -3.74
CA PHE A 68 1.54 -22.40 -3.91
C PHE A 68 2.12 -23.73 -3.40
N LYS A 69 3.43 -23.79 -3.14
CA LYS A 69 4.11 -25.03 -2.75
C LYS A 69 3.77 -25.40 -1.31
N ASP A 70 3.36 -26.65 -1.08
CA ASP A 70 2.86 -27.18 0.20
C ASP A 70 3.63 -26.70 1.45
N GLN A 71 4.97 -26.75 1.41
CA GLN A 71 5.83 -26.31 2.52
C GLN A 71 5.61 -24.84 2.96
N PHE A 72 4.98 -24.02 2.12
CA PHE A 72 4.62 -22.63 2.37
C PHE A 72 3.12 -22.41 2.58
N THR A 73 2.28 -23.44 2.43
CA THR A 73 0.81 -23.33 2.45
C THR A 73 0.15 -24.29 3.46
N GLU A 74 0.94 -25.02 4.24
CA GLU A 74 0.47 -26.11 5.12
C GLU A 74 -0.46 -25.67 6.26
N ASP A 75 -0.43 -24.40 6.68
CA ASP A 75 -1.24 -23.92 7.82
C ASP A 75 -1.75 -22.49 7.61
N HIS A 76 -3.07 -22.33 7.66
CA HIS A 76 -3.81 -21.05 7.59
C HIS A 76 -4.51 -20.69 8.90
N SER A 77 -4.28 -21.43 9.99
CA SER A 77 -4.87 -21.10 11.29
C SER A 77 -4.30 -19.82 11.87
N GLU A 78 -3.00 -19.58 11.62
CA GLU A 78 -2.29 -18.37 12.00
C GLU A 78 -1.60 -17.77 10.77
N MET A 79 -1.90 -16.52 10.48
CA MET A 79 -1.36 -15.81 9.33
C MET A 79 -0.68 -14.52 9.76
N ILE A 80 0.30 -14.09 8.98
CA ILE A 80 1.11 -12.90 9.26
C ILE A 80 0.66 -11.76 8.35
N PHE A 81 0.28 -10.64 8.97
CA PHE A 81 0.19 -9.37 8.28
C PHE A 81 1.52 -8.62 8.42
N VAL A 82 2.15 -8.31 7.30
CA VAL A 82 3.44 -7.62 7.26
C VAL A 82 3.21 -6.13 7.06
N THR A 83 3.83 -5.30 7.89
CA THR A 83 3.67 -3.84 7.82
C THR A 83 4.93 -3.08 8.28
N HIS A 84 4.83 -1.75 8.30
CA HIS A 84 5.85 -0.84 8.83
C HIS A 84 5.41 -0.25 10.16
N LEU A 85 6.39 0.23 10.95
CA LEU A 85 6.15 0.86 12.25
C LEU A 85 5.13 2.02 12.20
N LEU A 86 5.13 2.78 11.10
CA LEU A 86 4.20 3.90 10.92
C LEU A 86 2.74 3.43 10.93
N PHE A 87 2.42 2.39 10.17
CA PHE A 87 1.06 1.86 10.04
C PHE A 87 0.66 0.97 11.21
N LEU A 88 1.63 0.35 11.91
CA LEU A 88 1.33 -0.45 13.11
C LEU A 88 0.58 0.37 14.15
N ARG A 89 1.00 1.62 14.38
CA ARG A 89 0.33 2.50 15.34
C ARG A 89 -1.13 2.71 14.97
N ASP A 90 -1.39 3.07 13.72
CA ASP A 90 -2.76 3.32 13.22
C ASP A 90 -3.63 2.07 13.33
N ILE A 91 -3.08 0.90 13.01
CA ILE A 91 -3.77 -0.39 13.14
C ILE A 91 -4.14 -0.69 14.59
N LEU A 92 -3.23 -0.41 15.54
CA LEU A 92 -3.49 -0.68 16.96
C LEU A 92 -4.47 0.33 17.58
N GLU A 93 -4.42 1.60 17.17
CA GLU A 93 -5.34 2.64 17.66
C GLU A 93 -6.75 2.43 17.11
N ASN A 94 -6.89 2.13 15.82
CA ASN A 94 -8.19 1.95 15.16
C ASN A 94 -8.71 0.50 15.22
N LYS A 95 -7.84 -0.45 15.59
CA LYS A 95 -8.13 -1.89 15.63
C LYS A 95 -8.59 -2.47 14.29
N GLU A 96 -8.12 -1.86 13.21
CA GLU A 96 -8.48 -2.22 11.84
C GLU A 96 -7.29 -2.06 10.90
N ILE A 97 -7.28 -2.86 9.83
CA ILE A 97 -6.39 -2.68 8.68
C ILE A 97 -7.19 -1.95 7.60
N ASN A 98 -6.76 -0.73 7.30
CA ASN A 98 -7.40 0.09 6.29
C ASN A 98 -7.05 -0.38 4.87
N SER A 99 -8.09 -0.73 4.11
CA SER A 99 -8.01 -1.29 2.76
C SER A 99 -7.63 -0.27 1.68
N TYR A 100 -7.76 1.03 1.94
CA TYR A 100 -7.23 2.07 1.04
C TYR A 100 -5.71 2.14 1.11
N ILE A 101 -5.14 1.93 2.31
CA ILE A 101 -3.68 1.91 2.51
C ILE A 101 -3.10 0.56 2.04
N HIS A 102 -3.82 -0.52 2.33
CA HIS A 102 -3.41 -1.89 2.06
C HIS A 102 -4.39 -2.52 1.07
N SER A 103 -4.30 -2.16 -0.22
CA SER A 103 -5.19 -2.68 -1.27
C SER A 103 -4.49 -3.67 -2.22
N PRO A 104 -4.84 -4.97 -2.19
CA PRO A 104 -5.70 -5.65 -1.22
C PRO A 104 -4.99 -5.86 0.13
N VAL A 105 -5.76 -6.22 1.16
CA VAL A 105 -5.18 -6.65 2.45
C VAL A 105 -4.73 -8.10 2.27
N VAL A 106 -3.45 -8.36 2.52
CA VAL A 106 -2.82 -9.66 2.30
C VAL A 106 -2.24 -10.18 3.60
N PHE A 107 -2.72 -11.35 4.01
CA PHE A 107 -2.12 -12.13 5.09
C PHE A 107 -1.34 -13.30 4.47
N LEU A 108 -0.14 -13.54 4.98
CA LEU A 108 0.79 -14.53 4.47
C LEU A 108 1.00 -15.64 5.49
N SER A 109 1.23 -16.86 5.02
CA SER A 109 1.69 -17.91 5.92
C SER A 109 3.01 -17.50 6.58
N SER A 110 3.27 -18.03 7.77
CA SER A 110 4.51 -17.72 8.51
C SER A 110 5.76 -18.02 7.68
N MET A 111 5.74 -19.10 6.89
CA MET A 111 6.87 -19.47 6.03
C MET A 111 7.08 -18.46 4.89
N LEU A 112 6.00 -17.98 4.25
CA LEU A 112 6.11 -16.95 3.21
C LEU A 112 6.60 -15.62 3.77
N ALA A 113 6.01 -15.18 4.89
CA ALA A 113 6.41 -13.95 5.56
C ALA A 113 7.88 -13.99 5.99
N ASN A 114 8.35 -15.09 6.55
CA ASN A 114 9.74 -15.23 6.97
C ASN A 114 10.73 -15.44 5.82
N TYR A 115 10.29 -15.96 4.68
CA TYR A 115 11.14 -16.17 3.51
C TYR A 115 11.30 -14.88 2.69
N PHE A 116 10.18 -14.24 2.32
CA PHE A 116 10.18 -13.06 1.45
C PHE A 116 10.31 -11.74 2.20
N PHE A 117 9.77 -11.67 3.42
CA PHE A 117 9.67 -10.42 4.18
C PHE A 117 10.48 -10.47 5.47
N ARG A 118 11.57 -11.24 5.46
CA ARG A 118 12.47 -11.38 6.62
C ARG A 118 12.96 -10.03 7.14
N GLU A 119 13.18 -9.09 6.24
CA GLU A 119 13.70 -7.74 6.54
C GLU A 119 12.60 -6.72 6.86
N TYR A 120 11.32 -7.10 6.73
CA TYR A 120 10.24 -6.20 7.13
C TYR A 120 10.21 -6.06 8.65
N PRO A 121 10.08 -4.81 9.14
CA PRO A 121 10.29 -4.52 10.54
C PRO A 121 9.19 -5.09 11.44
N ILE A 122 7.96 -5.25 10.93
CA ILE A 122 6.79 -5.62 11.73
C ILE A 122 6.04 -6.79 11.10
N HIS A 123 5.94 -7.88 11.86
CA HIS A 123 5.16 -9.07 11.54
C HIS A 123 4.05 -9.19 12.58
N ILE A 124 2.80 -8.98 12.20
CA ILE A 124 1.64 -9.12 13.09
C ILE A 124 1.06 -10.52 12.87
N LEU A 125 1.10 -11.37 13.90
CA LEU A 125 0.51 -12.70 13.87
C LEU A 125 -0.99 -12.61 14.20
N ILE A 126 -1.81 -13.15 13.31
CA ILE A 126 -3.27 -13.07 13.35
C ILE A 126 -3.86 -14.48 13.45
N ASP A 127 -4.79 -14.66 14.39
CA ASP A 127 -5.67 -15.82 14.46
C ASP A 127 -6.80 -15.71 13.43
N VAL A 128 -6.82 -16.62 12.45
CA VAL A 128 -7.73 -16.52 11.31
C VAL A 128 -9.17 -16.86 11.67
N ASP A 129 -9.40 -17.75 12.62
CA ASP A 129 -10.75 -18.11 13.05
C ASP A 129 -11.41 -16.91 13.75
N ILE A 130 -10.66 -16.24 14.63
CA ILE A 130 -11.12 -15.01 15.28
C ILE A 130 -11.32 -13.90 14.24
N LEU A 131 -10.34 -13.68 13.35
CA LEU A 131 -10.41 -12.69 12.29
C LEU A 131 -11.70 -12.82 11.45
N ARG A 132 -12.02 -14.03 11.00
CA ARG A 132 -13.24 -14.30 10.22
C ARG A 132 -14.50 -14.11 11.05
N SER A 133 -14.47 -14.42 12.34
CA SER A 133 -15.60 -14.22 13.25
C SER A 133 -15.91 -12.74 13.50
N GLU A 134 -14.88 -11.89 13.58
CA GLU A 134 -15.00 -10.44 13.74
C GLU A 134 -15.46 -9.75 12.44
N ASN A 135 -15.22 -10.38 11.29
CA ASN A 135 -15.50 -9.83 9.96
C ASN A 135 -16.47 -10.70 9.14
N PRO A 136 -17.71 -10.95 9.61
CA PRO A 136 -18.63 -11.92 8.99
C PRO A 136 -19.15 -11.51 7.60
N LYS A 137 -19.03 -10.23 7.25
CA LYS A 137 -19.45 -9.69 5.95
C LYS A 137 -18.31 -9.63 4.94
N VAL A 138 -17.07 -9.72 5.42
CA VAL A 138 -15.86 -9.61 4.60
C VAL A 138 -15.61 -10.93 3.90
N LYS A 139 -15.28 -10.85 2.61
CA LYS A 139 -14.97 -12.03 1.82
C LYS A 139 -13.47 -12.31 1.83
N PHE A 140 -13.11 -13.42 2.47
CA PHE A 140 -11.73 -13.93 2.51
C PHE A 140 -11.49 -14.91 1.36
N PHE A 141 -10.39 -14.71 0.64
CA PHE A 141 -9.96 -15.60 -0.44
C PHE A 141 -8.69 -16.33 -0.03
N ASP A 142 -8.81 -17.62 0.27
CA ASP A 142 -7.69 -18.53 0.50
C ASP A 142 -7.10 -18.95 -0.85
N ILE A 143 -5.88 -18.49 -1.14
CA ILE A 143 -5.18 -18.78 -2.40
C ILE A 143 -3.72 -19.08 -2.10
N GLY A 144 -3.31 -20.34 -2.27
CA GLY A 144 -1.95 -20.76 -1.92
C GLY A 144 -1.69 -20.49 -0.43
N GLY A 145 -0.55 -19.91 -0.09
CA GLY A 145 -0.19 -19.52 1.28
C GLY A 145 -0.66 -18.12 1.67
N CYS A 146 -1.66 -17.57 0.97
CA CYS A 146 -2.20 -16.24 1.21
C CYS A 146 -3.69 -16.30 1.58
N ILE A 147 -4.08 -15.39 2.47
CA ILE A 147 -5.48 -14.96 2.62
C ILE A 147 -5.57 -13.53 2.14
N ILE A 148 -6.44 -13.29 1.16
CA ILE A 148 -6.58 -11.97 0.52
C ILE A 148 -7.98 -11.42 0.77
N VAL A 149 -8.06 -10.14 1.12
CA VAL A 149 -9.30 -9.37 1.25
C VAL A 149 -9.25 -8.17 0.29
N ASP A 150 -10.25 -8.04 -0.56
CA ASP A 150 -10.30 -7.02 -1.61
C ASP A 150 -11.30 -5.91 -1.27
N GLY A 151 -10.79 -4.69 -1.07
CA GLY A 151 -11.61 -3.47 -1.00
C GLY A 151 -12.47 -3.30 0.25
N GLU A 152 -12.24 -4.09 1.30
CA GLU A 152 -12.92 -3.97 2.59
C GLU A 152 -11.89 -3.85 3.71
N ASP A 153 -12.15 -2.93 4.65
CA ASP A 153 -11.36 -2.79 5.86
C ASP A 153 -11.52 -4.04 6.73
N VAL A 154 -10.46 -4.42 7.44
CA VAL A 154 -10.43 -5.65 8.22
C VAL A 154 -10.25 -5.33 9.69
N ILE A 155 -11.26 -5.64 10.50
CA ILE A 155 -11.19 -5.51 11.96
C ILE A 155 -10.20 -6.57 12.48
N VAL A 156 -9.25 -6.17 13.32
CA VAL A 156 -8.21 -7.06 13.85
C VAL A 156 -8.12 -7.09 15.38
N ASP A 157 -9.05 -6.44 16.09
CA ASP A 157 -9.02 -6.22 17.55
C ASP A 157 -8.60 -7.45 18.37
N SER A 158 -9.41 -8.51 18.35
CA SER A 158 -9.14 -9.72 19.17
C SER A 158 -8.32 -10.76 18.41
N SER A 159 -8.17 -10.60 17.10
CA SER A 159 -7.45 -11.53 16.24
C SER A 159 -5.93 -11.44 16.35
N ILE A 160 -5.38 -10.31 16.83
CA ILE A 160 -3.93 -10.16 17.00
C ILE A 160 -3.42 -11.04 18.15
N LYS A 161 -2.60 -12.03 17.82
CA LYS A 161 -1.95 -12.93 18.78
C LYS A 161 -0.63 -12.37 19.30
N SER A 162 0.19 -11.85 18.39
CA SER A 162 1.49 -11.28 18.72
C SER A 162 1.97 -10.32 17.64
N ILE A 163 2.91 -9.45 18.02
CA ILE A 163 3.58 -8.54 17.10
C ILE A 163 5.07 -8.78 17.28
N ASP A 164 5.72 -9.26 16.23
CA ASP A 164 7.17 -9.41 16.19
C ASP A 164 7.79 -8.19 15.51
N CYS A 165 8.57 -7.45 16.30
CA CYS A 165 9.36 -6.32 15.82
C CYS A 165 10.79 -6.83 15.59
N LYS A 166 11.14 -7.09 14.33
CA LYS A 166 12.48 -7.54 13.99
C LYS A 166 13.43 -6.34 14.03
N GLU A 167 14.36 -6.34 14.98
CA GLU A 167 15.47 -5.38 14.99
C GLU A 167 16.23 -5.50 13.67
N ASN A 168 16.12 -4.47 12.83
CA ASN A 168 16.84 -4.43 11.58
C ASN A 168 18.33 -4.24 11.89
N LYS A 169 19.10 -5.33 11.96
CA LYS A 169 20.55 -5.27 12.24
C LYS A 169 21.32 -4.46 11.19
N SER A 170 20.74 -4.27 10.01
CA SER A 170 21.22 -3.40 8.93
C SER A 170 21.01 -1.90 9.19
N MET A 171 20.18 -1.53 10.19
CA MET A 171 20.04 -0.14 10.65
C MET A 171 20.96 0.20 11.83
N LYS A 172 22.00 -0.60 12.09
CA LYS A 172 23.20 -0.08 12.76
C LYS A 172 24.15 0.46 11.69
N MET A 173 23.84 1.64 11.16
CA MET A 173 24.93 2.47 10.65
C MET A 173 25.80 2.81 11.86
N GLU A 174 27.04 2.32 11.90
CA GLU A 174 28.05 3.01 12.69
C GLU A 174 28.13 4.40 12.08
N VAL A 175 27.53 5.35 12.77
CA VAL A 175 27.49 6.72 12.29
C VAL A 175 28.90 7.28 12.46
N ASP A 176 29.66 7.33 11.37
CA ASP A 176 30.94 8.04 11.35
C ASP A 176 30.66 9.53 11.62
N PRO A 177 31.14 10.12 12.72
CA PRO A 177 30.93 11.53 13.02
C PRO A 177 31.43 12.45 11.89
N ALA A 178 32.41 12.01 11.10
CA ALA A 178 32.89 12.73 9.92
C ALA A 178 31.89 12.66 8.75
N GLU A 179 31.17 11.55 8.58
CA GLU A 179 30.05 11.46 7.64
C GLU A 179 28.85 12.29 8.08
N ILE A 180 28.58 12.47 9.38
CA ILE A 180 27.53 13.41 9.84
C ILE A 180 27.87 14.84 9.45
N SER A 181 29.14 15.24 9.60
CA SER A 181 29.57 16.60 9.28
C SER A 181 29.56 16.85 7.75
N ASN A 182 30.02 15.87 6.97
CA ASN A 182 29.93 15.92 5.51
C ASN A 182 28.48 15.80 5.00
N MET A 183 27.63 14.98 5.61
CA MET A 183 26.20 14.90 5.32
C MET A 183 25.48 16.17 5.75
N GLN A 184 25.83 16.85 6.85
CA GLN A 184 25.19 18.13 7.19
C GLN A 184 25.58 19.24 6.21
N PHE A 185 26.80 19.21 5.68
CA PHE A 185 27.24 20.15 4.65
C PHE A 185 26.64 19.82 3.28
N GLN A 186 26.60 18.54 2.90
CA GLN A 186 25.97 18.06 1.67
C GLN A 186 24.44 18.07 1.75
N MET A 187 23.80 17.94 2.91
CA MET A 187 22.36 18.12 3.10
C MET A 187 21.99 19.60 3.07
N LYS A 188 22.86 20.52 3.49
CA LYS A 188 22.63 21.96 3.25
C LYS A 188 22.78 22.32 1.77
N ALA A 189 23.75 21.73 1.07
CA ALA A 189 23.93 21.91 -0.36
C ALA A 189 22.84 21.19 -1.18
N ALA A 190 22.44 19.98 -0.79
CA ALA A 190 21.38 19.19 -1.41
C ALA A 190 19.99 19.72 -1.04
N ALA A 191 19.71 20.19 0.17
CA ALA A 191 18.45 20.88 0.48
C ALA A 191 18.32 22.24 -0.24
N SER A 192 19.42 22.79 -0.78
CA SER A 192 19.39 23.94 -1.69
C SER A 192 19.26 23.56 -3.17
N LEU A 193 19.41 22.28 -3.52
CA LEU A 193 19.32 21.72 -4.88
C LEU A 193 18.14 20.74 -5.09
N VAL A 194 17.55 20.23 -4.00
CA VAL A 194 16.35 19.40 -3.99
C VAL A 194 15.16 20.33 -3.96
N ASP A 195 14.61 20.54 -5.14
CA ASP A 195 13.29 21.12 -5.34
C ASP A 195 12.23 20.31 -4.57
N LYS A 196 11.21 20.99 -4.05
CA LYS A 196 10.24 20.47 -3.07
C LYS A 196 9.20 19.48 -3.66
N GLY A 197 9.63 18.59 -4.55
CA GLY A 197 8.72 17.86 -5.45
C GLY A 197 8.87 16.33 -5.50
N VAL A 198 9.62 15.67 -4.61
CA VAL A 198 9.93 14.22 -4.78
C VAL A 198 9.04 13.27 -3.95
N PHE A 199 8.03 13.78 -3.25
CA PHE A 199 6.93 12.93 -2.74
C PHE A 199 5.60 13.42 -3.32
N LYS A 200 5.27 12.96 -4.53
CA LYS A 200 3.90 13.05 -5.05
C LYS A 200 3.12 11.82 -4.59
N ILE A 201 2.40 11.96 -3.49
CA ILE A 201 1.12 11.28 -3.30
C ILE A 201 0.21 11.87 -4.37
N ASP A 202 -0.51 11.03 -5.11
CA ASP A 202 -1.49 11.51 -6.09
C ASP A 202 -2.69 12.11 -5.34
N GLU A 203 -2.58 13.41 -5.01
CA GLU A 203 -3.63 14.25 -4.39
C GLU A 203 -4.57 14.87 -5.45
N HIS A 204 -4.71 14.26 -6.63
CA HIS A 204 -5.64 14.72 -7.65
C HIS A 204 -7.08 14.35 -7.27
N GLU A 205 -7.64 15.10 -6.31
CA GLU A 205 -9.05 15.56 -6.20
C GLU A 205 -9.43 15.95 -4.75
N ARG A 206 -8.63 16.77 -4.06
CA ARG A 206 -9.23 17.65 -3.03
C ARG A 206 -10.06 18.69 -3.77
N ALA A 207 -11.37 18.46 -3.88
CA ALA A 207 -12.27 19.43 -4.49
C ALA A 207 -12.18 20.77 -3.74
N LEU A 208 -11.53 21.76 -4.36
CA LEU A 208 -11.54 23.13 -3.87
C LEU A 208 -12.97 23.65 -3.96
N LEU A 209 -13.55 24.02 -2.83
CA LEU A 209 -14.92 24.54 -2.74
C LEU A 209 -14.90 26.01 -2.31
N PRO A 210 -15.83 26.84 -2.82
CA PRO A 210 -16.11 28.13 -2.21
C PRO A 210 -16.42 28.00 -0.71
N ASP A 211 -16.16 29.05 0.04
CA ASP A 211 -16.30 29.15 1.50
C ASP A 211 -15.38 28.24 2.31
N THR A 212 -14.32 27.71 1.68
CA THR A 212 -13.26 26.96 2.37
C THR A 212 -12.21 27.91 2.93
N ASP A 213 -11.85 27.74 4.21
CA ASP A 213 -10.79 28.51 4.84
C ASP A 213 -9.41 27.98 4.46
N VAL A 214 -8.50 28.92 4.22
CA VAL A 214 -7.15 28.64 3.72
C VAL A 214 -6.11 29.50 4.43
N TRP A 215 -4.90 28.96 4.57
CA TRP A 215 -3.74 29.66 5.09
C TRP A 215 -2.85 30.12 3.93
N ASP A 216 -2.64 31.42 3.76
CA ASP A 216 -1.65 31.96 2.83
C ASP A 216 -0.24 31.84 3.43
N LYS A 217 0.61 31.03 2.81
CA LYS A 217 1.99 30.78 3.24
C LYS A 217 2.89 32.00 3.06
N GLU A 218 2.64 32.83 2.04
CA GLU A 218 3.42 34.03 1.76
C GLU A 218 3.05 35.16 2.71
N ARG A 219 1.75 35.41 2.87
CA ARG A 219 1.25 36.47 3.77
C ARG A 219 1.19 36.05 5.24
N ARG A 220 1.29 34.75 5.53
CA ARG A 220 1.16 34.16 6.87
C ARG A 220 -0.14 34.58 7.57
N THR A 221 -1.25 34.53 6.85
CA THR A 221 -2.58 34.90 7.34
C THR A 221 -3.67 34.01 6.75
N GLN A 222 -4.83 33.98 7.38
CA GLN A 222 -6.00 33.26 6.89
C GLN A 222 -6.74 34.05 5.81
N ALA A 223 -7.38 33.30 4.92
CA ALA A 223 -8.26 33.80 3.88
C ALA A 223 -9.32 32.75 3.56
N THR A 224 -10.34 33.11 2.79
CA THR A 224 -11.42 32.20 2.40
C THR A 224 -11.54 32.16 0.89
N ILE A 225 -11.70 30.96 0.32
CA ILE A 225 -11.94 30.79 -1.12
C ILE A 225 -13.34 31.32 -1.44
N TYR A 226 -13.48 32.28 -2.35
CA TYR A 226 -14.80 32.78 -2.76
C TYR A 226 -15.22 32.29 -4.16
N MET A 227 -14.26 31.76 -4.94
CA MET A 227 -14.52 31.33 -6.31
C MET A 227 -13.58 30.19 -6.72
N VAL A 228 -14.12 29.19 -7.42
CA VAL A 228 -13.34 28.13 -8.07
C VAL A 228 -13.93 27.87 -9.45
N GLN A 229 -13.15 28.07 -10.51
CA GLN A 229 -13.58 27.76 -11.87
C GLN A 229 -13.41 26.26 -12.17
N PRO A 230 -14.33 25.62 -12.92
CA PRO A 230 -14.21 24.21 -13.29
C PRO A 230 -13.07 23.95 -14.29
N GLY A 231 -12.53 22.72 -14.30
CA GLY A 231 -11.41 22.31 -15.16
C GLY A 231 -10.02 22.41 -14.50
N GLU A 232 -9.04 21.66 -15.02
CA GLU A 232 -7.67 21.57 -14.51
C GLU A 232 -6.89 22.89 -14.60
N THR A 233 -7.20 23.71 -15.60
CA THR A 233 -6.58 25.03 -15.81
C THR A 233 -7.40 26.18 -15.22
N GLY A 234 -8.41 25.89 -14.40
CA GLY A 234 -9.28 26.90 -13.82
C GLY A 234 -8.57 27.82 -12.82
N GLU A 235 -9.21 28.94 -12.49
CA GLU A 235 -8.74 29.89 -11.48
C GLU A 235 -9.43 29.68 -10.11
N VAL A 236 -8.75 30.12 -9.05
CA VAL A 236 -9.23 30.14 -7.67
C VAL A 236 -9.13 31.58 -7.14
N GLY A 237 -10.25 32.11 -6.65
CA GLY A 237 -10.33 33.40 -5.99
C GLY A 237 -10.30 33.23 -4.47
N VAL A 238 -9.43 34.00 -3.81
CA VAL A 238 -9.25 34.01 -2.35
C VAL A 238 -9.45 35.42 -1.81
N LYS A 239 -10.20 35.54 -0.71
CA LYS A 239 -10.54 36.80 -0.04
C LYS A 239 -10.03 36.82 1.39
N TYR A 240 -9.38 37.91 1.77
CA TYR A 240 -8.82 38.11 3.10
C TYR A 240 -9.77 38.96 3.96
N SER A 241 -9.63 38.86 5.29
CA SER A 241 -10.46 39.60 6.24
C SER A 241 -10.28 41.11 6.19
N ASP A 242 -9.17 41.60 5.64
CA ASP A 242 -8.91 43.02 5.38
C ASP A 242 -9.59 43.55 4.11
N GLY A 243 -10.34 42.69 3.40
CA GLY A 243 -11.06 43.02 2.17
C GLY A 243 -10.19 42.91 0.90
N PHE A 244 -8.93 42.51 1.02
CA PHE A 244 -8.09 42.23 -0.15
C PHE A 244 -8.57 40.95 -0.85
N GLU A 245 -8.55 40.95 -2.18
CA GLU A 245 -8.93 39.80 -3.00
C GLU A 245 -7.80 39.48 -3.98
N LEU A 246 -7.57 38.19 -4.20
CA LEU A 246 -6.56 37.69 -5.10
C LEU A 246 -7.12 36.51 -5.89
N THR A 247 -6.91 36.53 -7.21
CA THR A 247 -7.21 35.38 -8.07
C THR A 247 -5.90 34.78 -8.56
N ILE A 248 -5.77 33.46 -8.44
CA ILE A 248 -4.61 32.72 -8.91
C ILE A 248 -5.05 31.49 -9.71
N PRO A 249 -4.21 31.00 -10.64
CA PRO A 249 -4.49 29.74 -11.31
C PRO A 249 -4.38 28.55 -10.34
N LYS A 250 -5.21 27.51 -10.54
CA LYS A 250 -5.27 26.31 -9.67
C LYS A 250 -3.92 25.62 -9.47
N ASN A 251 -3.11 25.52 -10.52
CA ASN A 251 -1.78 24.90 -10.44
C ASN A 251 -0.81 25.65 -9.51
N PHE A 252 -1.09 26.91 -9.17
CA PHE A 252 -0.32 27.67 -8.18
C PHE A 252 -0.98 27.69 -6.80
N PHE A 253 -2.19 27.14 -6.65
CA PHE A 253 -2.94 27.19 -5.40
C PHE A 253 -2.21 26.47 -4.26
N ASP A 254 -1.87 25.19 -4.45
CA ASP A 254 -1.20 24.38 -3.40
C ASP A 254 0.20 24.90 -3.05
N SER A 255 0.84 25.60 -3.99
CA SER A 255 2.16 26.20 -3.75
C SER A 255 2.10 27.35 -2.75
N ARG A 256 0.98 28.08 -2.70
CA ARG A 256 0.84 29.32 -1.92
C ARG A 256 -0.13 29.19 -0.76
N PHE A 257 -1.20 28.43 -0.93
CA PHE A 257 -2.26 28.27 0.06
C PHE A 257 -2.25 26.86 0.64
N LEU A 258 -2.81 26.71 1.84
CA LEU A 258 -3.07 25.44 2.50
C LEU A 258 -4.51 25.45 2.97
N VAL A 259 -5.31 24.46 2.58
CA VAL A 259 -6.68 24.30 3.10
C VAL A 259 -6.62 23.94 4.58
N ILE A 260 -7.42 24.64 5.41
CA ILE A 260 -7.50 24.45 6.87
C ILE A 260 -8.78 23.70 7.22
#